data_AF-A0A024GKL9-F1
#
_entry.id   AF-A0A024GKL9-F1
#
_cell.length_a   1.000
_cell.length_b   1.000
_cell.length_c   1.000
_cell.angle_alpha   90.00
_cell.angle_beta   90.00
_cell.angle_gamma   90.00
#
_symmetry.space_group_name_H-M   'P 1'
#
loop_
_entity.id
_entity.type
_entity.pdbx_description
1 polymer ?
#
loop_
_entity_poly.entity_id
_entity_poly.type
_entity_poly.pdbx_seq_one_letter_code
_entity_poly.pdbx_strand_id
1 'polypeptide(L)' 'MTKLQYTNKCSYGKDSRHCRVCHTTRGLISKYNLLMCRRCFRERAEQIGFVKVERSLRNQNLIFLLVFVVSLAV' A
#
# COMPACT_ATOMS: atom_id res chain seq x y z
N MET A 1 -26.37 20.70 -26.68
CA MET A 1 -24.94 20.69 -26.28
C MET A 1 -24.81 20.05 -24.90
N THR A 2 -24.67 18.73 -24.85
CA THR A 2 -24.49 18.01 -23.58
C THR A 2 -23.03 18.09 -23.16
N LYS A 3 -22.79 18.53 -21.92
CA LYS A 3 -21.47 18.82 -21.33
C LYS A 3 -20.69 17.51 -21.07
N LEU A 4 -19.97 17.01 -22.08
CA LEU A 4 -19.15 15.78 -22.01
C LEU A 4 -17.82 16.01 -21.26
N GLN A 5 -17.85 16.58 -20.04
CA GLN A 5 -16.63 16.87 -19.28
C GLN A 5 -16.22 15.73 -18.31
N TYR A 6 -16.96 14.62 -18.27
CA TYR A 6 -16.73 13.48 -17.37
C TYR A 6 -16.89 12.12 -18.07
N THR A 7 -16.45 12.00 -19.32
CA THR A 7 -16.51 10.70 -20.05
C THR A 7 -15.18 9.97 -20.05
N ASN A 8 -14.06 10.70 -19.91
CA ASN A 8 -12.74 10.10 -19.82
C ASN A 8 -12.45 9.68 -18.39
N LYS A 9 -12.75 8.41 -18.09
CA LYS A 9 -12.26 7.75 -16.88
C LYS A 9 -10.74 7.72 -16.97
N CYS A 10 -10.06 8.51 -16.15
CA CYS A 10 -8.60 8.56 -16.16
C CYS A 10 -8.07 7.21 -15.64
N SER A 11 -7.55 6.37 -16.54
CA SER A 11 -7.04 5.03 -16.22
C SER A 11 -5.72 5.08 -15.44
N TYR A 12 -5.00 6.21 -15.53
CA TYR A 12 -3.72 6.44 -14.88
C TYR A 12 -3.74 7.73 -14.06
N GLY A 13 -2.78 7.85 -13.15
CA GLY A 13 -2.62 9.03 -12.29
C GLY A 13 -2.85 8.76 -10.81
N LYS A 14 -2.97 9.85 -10.05
CA LYS A 14 -3.17 9.81 -8.60
C LYS A 14 -4.61 9.49 -8.23
N ASP A 15 -5.55 10.07 -8.97
CA ASP A 15 -6.98 9.96 -8.67
C ASP A 15 -7.61 8.69 -9.24
N SER A 16 -6.89 7.95 -10.10
CA SER A 16 -7.33 6.64 -10.57
C SER A 16 -7.20 5.56 -9.48
N ARG A 17 -6.30 5.75 -8.51
CA ARG A 17 -6.00 4.77 -7.46
C ARG A 17 -6.52 5.24 -6.12
N HIS A 18 -7.39 4.44 -5.52
CA HIS A 18 -7.99 4.69 -4.21
C HIS A 18 -7.73 3.53 -3.28
N CYS A 19 -7.71 3.80 -1.97
CA CYS A 19 -7.63 2.74 -0.99
C CYS A 19 -8.89 1.88 -1.01
N ARG A 20 -8.72 0.55 -0.91
CA ARG A 20 -9.83 -0.42 -0.84
C ARG A 20 -10.76 -0.25 0.37
N VAL A 21 -10.28 0.35 1.46
CA VAL A 21 -11.02 0.48 2.73
C VAL A 21 -11.51 1.92 2.92
N CYS A 22 -10.58 2.88 2.83
CA CYS A 22 -10.85 4.27 3.18
C CYS A 22 -11.23 5.15 1.97
N HIS A 23 -11.25 4.59 0.75
CA HIS A 23 -11.46 5.28 -0.56
C HIS A 23 -10.62 6.55 -0.80
N THR A 24 -9.68 6.82 0.09
CA THR A 24 -8.80 7.98 0.03
C THR A 24 -7.66 7.72 -0.95
N THR A 25 -7.31 8.75 -1.71
CA THR A 25 -6.17 8.75 -2.67
C THR A 25 -4.85 9.16 -2.00
N ARG A 26 -4.88 9.57 -0.74
CA ARG A 26 -3.72 10.08 0.03
C ARG A 26 -3.02 8.95 0.79
N GLY A 27 -1.69 8.90 0.69
CA GLY A 27 -0.87 7.98 1.48
C GLY A 27 -1.15 6.51 1.18
N LEU A 28 -1.44 6.20 -0.09
CA LEU A 28 -1.70 4.87 -0.60
C LEU A 28 -0.39 4.09 -0.76
N ILE A 29 -0.25 2.98 -0.04
CA ILE A 29 0.82 2.01 -0.23
C ILE A 29 0.45 1.16 -1.44
N SER A 30 1.09 1.44 -2.58
CA SER A 30 0.86 0.72 -3.85
C SER A 30 1.82 -0.46 -4.05
N LYS A 31 2.76 -0.62 -3.12
CA LYS A 31 3.73 -1.72 -3.16
C LYS A 31 3.04 -3.06 -2.97
N TYR A 32 3.49 -4.09 -3.69
CA TYR A 32 2.88 -5.43 -3.68
C TYR A 32 1.38 -5.44 -4.02
N ASN A 33 0.88 -4.42 -4.74
CA ASN A 33 -0.53 -4.30 -5.13
C ASN A 33 -1.54 -4.29 -3.96
N LEU A 34 -1.09 -3.88 -2.76
CA LEU A 34 -1.91 -3.83 -1.54
C LEU A 34 -3.04 -2.78 -1.63
N LEU A 35 -2.82 -1.65 -2.33
CA LEU A 35 -3.79 -0.56 -2.50
C LEU A 35 -4.48 -0.15 -1.18
N MET A 36 -3.68 0.00 -0.12
CA MET A 36 -4.14 0.35 1.23
C MET A 36 -3.53 1.68 1.70
N CYS A 37 -4.32 2.52 2.37
CA CYS A 37 -3.80 3.75 2.97
C CYS A 37 -3.01 3.42 4.24
N ARG A 38 -1.95 4.19 4.56
CA ARG A 38 -1.07 3.94 5.72
C ARG A 38 -1.80 3.83 7.07
N ARG A 39 -2.98 4.44 7.21
CA ARG A 39 -3.83 4.35 8.40
C ARG A 39 -4.47 2.96 8.49
N CYS A 40 -5.18 2.56 7.45
CA CYS A 40 -5.81 1.23 7.35
C CYS A 40 -4.79 0.09 7.37
N PHE A 41 -3.58 0.30 6.85
CA PHE A 41 -2.51 -0.68 6.92
C PHE A 41 -2.11 -0.98 8.37
N ARG A 42 -2.02 0.03 9.24
CA ARG A 42 -1.67 -0.18 10.66
C ARG A 42 -2.72 -0.96 11.43
N GLU A 43 -4.00 -0.76 11.11
CA GLU A 43 -5.12 -1.49 11.74
C GLU A 43 -5.19 -2.96 11.31
N ARG A 44 -4.74 -3.27 10.09
CA ARG A 44 -4.89 -4.60 9.48
C ARG A 44 -3.57 -5.34 9.27
N ALA A 45 -2.47 -4.79 9.75
CA ALA A 45 -1.13 -5.35 9.56
C ALA A 45 -1.04 -6.80 10.09
N GLU A 46 -1.61 -7.05 11.27
CA GLU A 46 -1.61 -8.36 11.92
C GLU A 46 -2.40 -9.40 11.11
N GLN A 47 -3.56 -9.02 10.56
CA GLN A 47 -4.41 -9.91 9.75
C GLN A 47 -3.78 -10.28 8.40
N ILE A 48 -2.95 -9.38 7.84
CA ILE A 48 -2.20 -9.65 6.62
C ILE A 48 -0.96 -10.52 6.92
N GLY A 49 -0.59 -10.68 8.20
CA GLY A 49 0.57 -11.47 8.63
C GLY A 49 1.86 -10.66 8.75
N PHE A 50 1.79 -9.33 8.81
CA PHE A 50 2.96 -8.50 9.08
C PHE A 50 3.25 -8.48 10.59
N VAL A 51 4.38 -9.06 10.99
CA VAL A 51 4.87 -9.05 12.37
C VAL A 51 6.05 -8.08 12.50
N LYS A 52 6.03 -7.24 13.53
CA LYS A 52 7.15 -6.35 13.86
C LYS A 52 8.31 -7.19 14.43
N VAL A 53 9.37 -7.37 13.65
CA VAL A 53 10.58 -8.05 14.11
C VAL A 53 11.47 -7.04 14.85
N GLU A 54 11.59 -7.15 16.17
CA GLU A 54 12.54 -6.35 16.95
C GLU A 54 13.96 -6.93 16.78
N ARG A 55 14.94 -6.05 16.55
CA ARG A 55 16.32 -6.37 16.14
C ARG A 55 17.20 -6.93 17.29
N SER A 56 16.75 -7.89 18.10
CA SER A 56 17.62 -8.44 19.16
C SER A 56 18.45 -9.65 18.76
N LEU A 57 18.10 -10.43 17.72
CA LEU A 57 18.90 -11.61 17.33
C LEU A 57 19.22 -11.67 15.84
N ARG A 58 20.52 -11.55 15.59
CA ARG A 58 21.25 -11.69 14.33
C ARG A 58 21.18 -13.16 13.88
N ASN A 59 20.18 -13.55 13.10
CA ASN A 59 20.27 -14.75 12.26
C ASN A 59 19.73 -14.45 10.86
N GLN A 60 20.65 -14.07 9.98
CA GLN A 60 20.46 -13.95 8.54
C GLN A 60 20.21 -15.37 8.04
N ASN A 61 19.05 -15.75 7.50
CA ASN A 61 18.95 -15.97 6.05
C ASN A 61 17.53 -16.38 5.58
N LEU A 62 16.46 -16.14 6.35
CA LEU A 62 15.09 -16.48 5.87
C LEU A 62 14.05 -15.35 5.98
N ILE A 63 14.28 -14.32 6.79
CA ILE A 63 13.26 -13.29 7.06
C ILE A 63 13.63 -11.94 6.42
N PHE A 64 14.91 -11.72 6.11
CA PHE A 64 15.41 -10.45 5.56
C PHE A 64 15.00 -10.19 4.10
N LEU A 65 14.72 -11.24 3.31
CA LEU A 65 14.38 -11.08 1.89
C LEU A 65 12.95 -10.55 1.67
N LEU A 66 12.04 -10.73 2.62
CA LEU A 66 10.66 -10.21 2.51
C LEU A 66 10.53 -8.77 3.01
N VAL A 67 11.34 -8.35 3.98
CA VAL A 67 11.18 -7.02 4.61
C VAL A 67 12.03 -5.94 3.94
N PHE A 68 13.21 -6.28 3.40
CA PHE A 68 14.08 -5.27 2.77
C PHE A 68 13.50 -4.76 1.45
N VAL A 69 12.83 -5.64 0.70
CA VAL A 69 12.15 -5.19 -0.51
C VAL A 69 11.02 -4.24 -0.13
N VAL A 70 10.33 -4.35 1.01
CA VAL A 70 9.14 -3.52 1.40
C VAL A 70 9.51 -2.11 1.86
N SER A 71 10.68 -1.91 2.47
CA SER A 71 11.06 -0.60 3.02
C SER A 71 11.85 0.30 2.05
N LEU A 72 12.50 -0.24 1.02
CA LEU A 72 13.22 0.57 0.00
C LEU A 72 12.33 1.15 -1.12
N ALA A 73 11.01 1.03 -1.01
CA ALA A 73 10.06 1.68 -1.94
C ALA A 73 8.86 2.27 -1.17
N VAL A 74 9.15 2.82 0.00
CA VAL A 74 8.44 3.97 0.55
C VAL A 74 9.47 5.09 0.69
#